data_AF-A0A9D8FXB9-F1
#
_entry.id   AF-A0A9D8FXB9-F1
#
_cell.length_a   1.000
_cell.length_b   1.000
_cell.length_c   1.000
_cell.angle_alpha   90.00
_cell.angle_beta   90.00
_cell.angle_gamma   90.00
#
_symmetry.space_group_name_H-M   'P 1'
#
loop_
_entity.id
_entity.type
_entity.pdbx_description
1 polymer ?
#
loop_
_entity_poly.entity_id
_entity_poly.type
_entity_poly.pdbx_seq_one_letter_code
_entity_poly.pdbx_strand_id
1 'polypeptide(L)'
;MSGDWRAGRRLYSRDRSFFPRRHPNRKRPGIHRGRQATRELSLMLSSTEKQNILRGVYELKTGLPVPLLVQPFGKWYATQDVMDNWSLDLMRQTQRNRGQESVCDFGIAHIKTGIGLGAIAASFGAKCIWNDQSDAWIEPLIGSNPKAVYDLALPDPHRSGMNEFILRRIAYMQEHTELPLQPCNIASPLTTASYLWGYSDFLAALVEHPAEVHHLLELTTRATIDFVRAQMRVIKNLWALSHEDWYMPTDLGVRVSDDVLAVISRKHYREFGVHYNNILSKEFGGIVIHSCGNIAYQVPTILEIENLRAIDLALPHNDLVALKDAAAGKTALTMRYWIQDWENRAMPDLEQYTDQVVELFGTRGILLQMQTPSLQDAIDLSARLIQKSWARV
;
A
#
# COMPACT_ATOMS: atom_id res chain seq x y z
N MET A 1 -48.53 -13.47 -23.03
CA MET A 1 -49.26 -12.71 -22.00
C MET A 1 -48.25 -11.88 -21.23
N SER A 2 -48.47 -10.57 -21.30
CA SER A 2 -47.76 -9.50 -20.63
C SER A 2 -47.81 -9.62 -19.10
N GLY A 3 -46.70 -9.32 -18.44
CA GLY A 3 -46.60 -9.25 -16.97
C GLY A 3 -45.43 -8.37 -16.57
N ASP A 4 -45.76 -7.10 -16.34
CA ASP A 4 -44.93 -5.95 -16.02
C ASP A 4 -44.35 -6.05 -14.59
N TRP A 5 -43.06 -5.77 -14.41
CA TRP A 5 -42.46 -5.45 -13.10
C TRP A 5 -41.49 -4.28 -13.24
N ARG A 6 -42.06 -3.06 -13.18
CA ARG A 6 -41.35 -1.81 -12.90
C ARG A 6 -41.39 -1.51 -11.40
N ALA A 7 -40.23 -1.47 -10.76
CA ALA A 7 -39.82 -0.61 -9.63
C ALA A 7 -38.48 -1.16 -9.10
N GLY A 8 -37.42 -0.43 -8.82
CA GLY A 8 -37.15 1.00 -8.77
C GLY A 8 -35.88 1.19 -7.94
N ARG A 9 -34.91 1.95 -8.47
CA ARG A 9 -34.00 2.88 -7.77
C ARG A 9 -32.84 3.25 -8.70
N ARG A 10 -32.95 4.43 -9.30
CA ARG A 10 -31.82 5.15 -9.90
C ARG A 10 -30.96 5.67 -8.74
N LEU A 11 -29.81 5.05 -8.50
CA LEU A 11 -28.72 5.72 -7.81
C LEU A 11 -27.99 6.59 -8.84
N TYR A 12 -27.58 7.79 -8.43
CA TYR A 12 -26.95 8.86 -9.22
C TYR A 12 -27.92 9.79 -9.98
N SER A 13 -28.48 10.77 -9.25
CA SER A 13 -28.84 12.05 -9.86
C SER A 13 -27.57 12.80 -10.25
N ARG A 14 -27.43 13.10 -11.54
CA ARG A 14 -26.42 14.02 -12.06
C ARG A 14 -26.74 15.43 -11.54
N ASP A 15 -26.10 15.85 -10.46
CA ASP A 15 -26.09 17.26 -10.10
C ASP A 15 -24.65 17.78 -10.01
N ARG A 16 -24.30 18.62 -10.99
CA ARG A 16 -23.02 19.31 -11.09
C ARG A 16 -23.18 20.66 -10.39
N SER A 17 -22.88 20.74 -9.09
CA SER A 17 -22.51 22.01 -8.45
C SER A 17 -22.03 21.82 -7.01
N PHE A 18 -20.73 21.54 -6.84
CA PHE A 18 -20.04 21.76 -5.56
C PHE A 18 -18.72 22.48 -5.82
N PHE A 19 -18.81 23.77 -6.14
CA PHE A 19 -17.72 24.71 -5.92
C PHE A 19 -18.20 25.70 -4.84
N PRO A 20 -17.51 25.81 -3.69
CA PRO A 20 -17.88 26.82 -2.71
C PRO A 20 -17.61 28.23 -3.26
N ARG A 21 -18.61 29.09 -3.12
CA ARG A 21 -18.59 30.51 -3.51
C ARG A 21 -17.51 31.26 -2.71
N ARG A 22 -16.73 32.09 -3.41
CA ARG A 22 -15.76 33.03 -2.83
C ARG A 22 -16.47 34.07 -1.95
N HIS A 23 -15.99 34.28 -0.73
CA HIS A 23 -16.24 35.51 0.04
C HIS A 23 -15.08 36.50 -0.08
N PRO A 24 -15.33 37.82 -0.02
CA PRO A 24 -14.39 38.83 -0.49
C PRO A 24 -13.42 39.36 0.58
N ASN A 25 -12.22 39.72 0.11
CA ASN A 25 -11.27 40.72 0.62
C ASN A 25 -11.13 40.93 2.14
N ARG A 26 -10.03 40.38 2.69
CA ARG A 26 -9.29 41.02 3.79
C ARG A 26 -7.90 41.42 3.30
N LYS A 27 -7.61 42.72 3.35
CA LYS A 27 -6.31 43.33 3.04
C LYS A 27 -5.21 42.69 3.91
N ARG A 28 -4.12 42.22 3.29
CA ARG A 28 -2.91 41.76 3.98
C ARG A 28 -1.87 42.90 3.98
N PRO A 29 -1.22 43.23 5.11
CA PRO A 29 -0.01 44.04 5.10
C PRO A 29 1.17 43.20 4.56
N GLY A 30 2.08 43.87 3.86
CA GLY A 30 3.07 43.25 2.99
C GLY A 30 4.35 42.75 3.65
N ILE A 31 5.09 42.01 2.82
CA ILE A 31 6.55 41.85 2.77
C ILE A 31 7.18 41.08 3.94
N HIS A 32 7.25 39.74 3.80
CA HIS A 32 8.34 38.90 4.33
C HIS A 32 8.55 37.55 3.60
N ARG A 33 7.99 37.34 2.39
CA ARG A 33 8.05 36.04 1.70
C ARG A 33 9.44 35.61 1.19
N GLY A 34 10.35 36.56 0.91
CA GLY A 34 11.64 36.27 0.28
C GLY A 34 12.69 35.61 1.17
N ARG A 35 12.65 35.85 2.49
CA ARG A 35 13.61 35.25 3.46
C ARG A 35 13.12 33.94 4.07
N GLN A 36 11.82 33.66 4.00
CA GLN A 36 11.23 32.44 4.55
C GLN A 36 11.43 31.26 3.58
N ALA A 37 11.21 31.47 2.28
CA ALA A 37 11.45 30.45 1.25
C ALA A 37 12.92 30.00 1.16
N THR A 38 13.88 30.90 1.40
CA THR A 38 15.33 30.57 1.44
C THR A 38 15.73 29.84 2.72
N ARG A 39 14.95 29.95 3.81
CA ARG A 39 15.13 29.16 5.04
C ARG A 39 14.42 27.80 4.94
N GLU A 40 13.27 27.75 4.27
CA GLU A 40 12.48 26.53 4.03
C GLU A 40 13.23 25.54 3.13
N LEU A 41 13.96 26.00 2.11
CA LEU A 41 14.83 25.15 1.29
C LEU A 41 16.04 24.58 2.05
N SER A 42 16.48 25.22 3.14
CA SER A 42 17.59 24.73 3.98
C SER A 42 17.19 23.59 4.94
N LEU A 43 15.92 23.18 4.94
CA LEU A 43 15.36 22.12 5.80
C LEU A 43 15.08 20.80 5.05
N MET A 44 15.31 20.75 3.73
CA MET A 44 15.05 19.52 2.97
C MET A 44 16.23 18.55 3.08
N LEU A 45 15.96 17.39 3.68
CA LEU A 45 16.90 16.28 3.73
C LEU A 45 17.24 15.78 2.32
N SER A 46 18.51 15.45 2.11
CA SER A 46 18.94 14.70 0.93
C SER A 46 18.31 13.29 0.90
N SER A 47 18.23 12.68 -0.29
CA SER A 47 17.72 11.31 -0.43
C SER A 47 18.48 10.32 0.46
N THR A 48 19.79 10.47 0.61
CA THR A 48 20.61 9.60 1.46
C THR A 48 20.30 9.77 2.95
N GLU A 49 20.08 11.01 3.43
CA GLU A 49 19.66 11.26 4.81
C GLU A 49 18.28 10.65 5.09
N LYS A 50 17.32 10.85 4.18
CA LYS A 50 15.99 10.23 4.25
C LYS A 50 16.10 8.70 4.34
N GLN A 51 16.89 8.07 3.47
CA GLN A 51 17.10 6.62 3.47
C GLN A 51 17.73 6.11 4.77
N ASN A 52 18.73 6.81 5.31
CA ASN A 52 19.39 6.43 6.56
C ASN A 52 18.43 6.51 7.77
N ILE A 53 17.63 7.57 7.84
CA ILE A 53 16.60 7.72 8.87
C ILE A 53 15.55 6.60 8.74
N LEU A 54 15.03 6.36 7.53
CA LEU A 54 14.02 5.33 7.30
C LEU A 54 14.52 3.94 7.69
N ARG A 55 15.75 3.57 7.32
CA ARG A 55 16.38 2.32 7.80
C ARG A 55 16.41 2.29 9.34
N GLY A 56 16.85 3.36 9.98
CA GLY A 56 16.90 3.45 11.44
C GLY A 56 15.53 3.30 12.11
N VAL A 57 14.45 3.78 11.48
CA VAL A 57 13.08 3.63 11.98
C VAL A 57 12.62 2.17 11.90
N TYR A 58 12.87 1.47 10.78
CA TYR A 58 12.60 0.03 10.69
C TYR A 58 13.43 -0.82 11.65
N GLU A 59 14.63 -0.36 12.00
CA GLU A 59 15.50 -0.95 13.03
C GLU A 59 15.14 -0.52 14.46
N LEU A 60 14.06 0.26 14.63
CA LEU A 60 13.58 0.78 15.93
C LEU A 60 14.62 1.59 16.72
N LYS A 61 15.52 2.31 16.03
CA LYS A 61 16.44 3.26 16.66
C LYS A 61 15.67 4.41 17.30
N THR A 62 16.20 4.91 18.41
CA THR A 62 15.63 6.03 19.17
C THR A 62 16.28 7.35 18.77
N GLY A 63 15.60 8.47 19.04
CA GLY A 63 16.14 9.81 18.78
C GLY A 63 16.10 10.21 17.30
N LEU A 64 15.37 9.47 16.47
CA LEU A 64 15.10 9.84 15.08
C LEU A 64 13.82 10.69 14.99
N PRO A 65 13.72 11.59 14.00
CA PRO A 65 12.47 12.26 13.70
C PRO A 65 11.43 11.25 13.21
N VAL A 66 10.14 11.55 13.42
CA VAL A 66 9.03 10.76 12.84
C VAL A 66 8.96 11.04 11.34
N PRO A 67 9.17 10.04 10.47
CA PRO A 67 9.03 10.22 9.03
C PRO A 67 7.59 10.47 8.62
N LEU A 68 7.41 11.40 7.69
CA LEU A 68 6.11 11.78 7.14
C LEU A 68 6.12 11.63 5.61
N LEU A 69 5.00 11.19 5.04
CA LEU A 69 4.66 11.39 3.64
C LEU A 69 3.36 12.19 3.57
N VAL A 70 3.38 13.33 2.86
CA VAL A 70 2.21 14.20 2.71
C VAL A 70 1.86 14.28 1.23
N GLN A 71 0.93 13.44 0.80
CA GLN A 71 0.69 13.22 -0.63
C GLN A 71 -0.59 13.92 -1.09
N PRO A 72 -0.59 14.59 -2.25
CA PRO A 72 -1.84 15.06 -2.83
C PRO A 72 -2.70 13.89 -3.29
N PHE A 73 -4.01 14.07 -3.26
CA PHE A 73 -4.95 13.11 -3.80
C PHE A 73 -4.73 12.94 -5.29
N GLY A 74 -4.51 11.70 -5.70
CA GLY A 74 -4.46 11.28 -7.09
C GLY A 74 -5.12 9.92 -7.22
N LYS A 75 -6.17 9.82 -8.03
CA LYS A 75 -6.74 8.52 -8.40
C LYS A 75 -5.75 7.83 -9.34
N TRP A 76 -5.10 6.77 -8.85
CA TRP A 76 -4.19 5.93 -9.62
C TRP A 76 -4.75 4.52 -9.73
N TYR A 77 -5.86 4.38 -10.46
CA TYR A 77 -6.39 3.06 -10.75
C TYR A 77 -5.65 2.44 -11.93
N ALA A 78 -5.62 1.11 -11.96
CA ALA A 78 -5.20 0.32 -13.10
C ALA A 78 -6.25 0.39 -14.23
N THR A 79 -6.56 1.60 -14.70
CA THR A 79 -7.53 1.80 -15.79
C THR A 79 -6.98 1.22 -17.07
N GLN A 80 -7.89 0.84 -17.99
CA GLN A 80 -7.48 0.29 -19.28
C GLN A 80 -6.51 1.23 -20.03
N ASP A 81 -6.79 2.54 -20.03
CA ASP A 81 -5.90 3.55 -20.65
C ASP A 81 -4.46 3.52 -20.11
N VAL A 82 -4.27 3.28 -18.80
CA VAL A 82 -2.96 3.24 -18.15
C VAL A 82 -2.23 1.92 -18.44
N MET A 83 -3.00 0.84 -18.61
CA MET A 83 -2.48 -0.48 -18.96
C MET A 83 -2.12 -0.58 -20.44
N ASP A 84 -2.82 0.14 -21.32
CA ASP A 84 -2.58 0.16 -22.76
C ASP A 84 -1.58 1.25 -23.18
N ASN A 85 -1.44 2.34 -22.40
CA ASN A 85 -0.52 3.44 -22.70
C ASN A 85 0.50 3.68 -21.57
N TRP A 86 1.63 2.96 -21.64
CA TRP A 86 2.69 3.03 -20.63
C TRP A 86 3.41 4.38 -20.61
N SER A 87 3.51 5.07 -21.75
CA SER A 87 4.07 6.43 -21.84
C SER A 87 3.25 7.45 -21.05
N LEU A 88 1.92 7.31 -21.08
CA LEU A 88 1.00 8.17 -20.33
C LEU A 88 1.16 7.95 -18.83
N ASP A 89 1.25 6.69 -18.39
CA ASP A 89 1.48 6.38 -16.98
C ASP A 89 2.81 6.95 -16.49
N LEU A 90 3.91 6.70 -17.22
CA LEU A 90 5.23 7.21 -16.86
C LEU A 90 5.26 8.74 -16.78
N MET A 91 4.62 9.42 -17.73
CA MET A 91 4.50 10.88 -17.74
C MET A 91 3.73 11.38 -16.51
N ARG A 92 2.61 10.75 -16.16
CA ARG A 92 1.85 11.10 -14.96
C ARG A 92 2.70 10.88 -13.69
N GLN A 93 3.38 9.74 -13.56
CA GLN A 93 4.20 9.43 -12.39
C GLN A 93 5.36 10.42 -12.24
N THR A 94 6.00 10.78 -13.36
CA THR A 94 7.05 11.81 -13.40
C THR A 94 6.51 13.18 -12.97
N GLN A 95 5.31 13.56 -13.43
CA GLN A 95 4.67 14.80 -13.01
C GLN A 95 4.35 14.81 -11.51
N ARG A 96 3.86 13.68 -10.96
CA ARG A 96 3.63 13.52 -9.52
C ARG A 96 4.93 13.72 -8.74
N ASN A 97 6.02 13.04 -9.15
CA ASN A 97 7.32 13.14 -8.49
C ASN A 97 7.84 14.60 -8.50
N ARG A 98 7.75 15.30 -9.63
CA ARG A 98 8.11 16.73 -9.72
C ARG A 98 7.26 17.61 -8.80
N GLY A 99 5.96 17.34 -8.69
CA GLY A 99 5.10 18.04 -7.75
C GLY A 99 5.54 17.82 -6.30
N GLN A 100 5.85 16.57 -5.96
CA GLN A 100 6.26 16.17 -4.60
C GLN A 100 7.60 16.79 -4.17
N GLU A 101 8.47 17.21 -5.09
CA GLU A 101 9.72 17.94 -4.78
C GLU A 101 9.48 19.23 -3.99
N SER A 102 8.27 19.80 -4.05
CA SER A 102 7.90 21.00 -3.28
C SER A 102 7.36 20.70 -1.87
N VAL A 103 7.15 19.43 -1.54
CA VAL A 103 6.60 18.99 -0.25
C VAL A 103 7.75 18.64 0.69
N CYS A 104 7.74 19.20 1.91
CA CYS A 104 8.78 18.96 2.91
C CYS A 104 8.52 17.64 3.67
N ASP A 105 8.75 16.51 3.01
CA ASP A 105 8.47 15.18 3.55
C ASP A 105 9.59 14.16 3.23
N PHE A 106 9.36 12.88 3.56
CA PHE A 106 10.30 11.77 3.30
C PHE A 106 10.15 11.14 1.92
N GLY A 107 9.38 11.76 1.02
CA GLY A 107 9.20 11.32 -0.34
C GLY A 107 10.52 11.33 -1.12
N ILE A 108 10.77 10.27 -1.86
CA ILE A 108 11.89 10.15 -2.78
C ILE A 108 11.33 9.66 -4.12
N ALA A 109 11.72 10.33 -5.20
CA ALA A 109 11.21 10.04 -6.53
C ALA A 109 11.56 8.59 -6.95
N HIS A 110 10.53 7.86 -7.35
CA HIS A 110 10.60 6.49 -7.86
C HIS A 110 9.41 6.26 -8.80
N ILE A 111 9.45 5.16 -9.56
CA ILE A 111 8.37 4.72 -10.44
C ILE A 111 7.78 3.41 -9.91
N LYS A 112 6.46 3.32 -10.02
CA LYS A 112 5.65 2.15 -9.69
C LYS A 112 5.25 1.44 -10.98
N THR A 113 5.07 0.13 -10.91
CA THR A 113 4.48 -0.63 -12.04
C THR A 113 2.99 -0.35 -12.20
N GLY A 114 2.28 0.06 -11.13
CA GLY A 114 0.85 0.39 -11.17
C GLY A 114 -0.07 -0.83 -11.27
N ILE A 115 0.41 -2.01 -10.88
CA ILE A 115 -0.34 -3.28 -10.95
C ILE A 115 -0.76 -3.71 -9.55
N GLY A 116 -2.06 -4.01 -9.39
CA GLY A 116 -2.70 -4.39 -8.13
C GLY A 116 -2.46 -5.85 -7.72
N LEU A 117 -3.18 -6.27 -6.67
CA LEU A 117 -2.96 -7.52 -5.93
C LEU A 117 -3.22 -8.81 -6.72
N GLY A 118 -4.03 -8.73 -7.77
CA GLY A 118 -4.47 -9.90 -8.53
C GLY A 118 -3.41 -10.55 -9.43
N ALA A 119 -2.23 -9.94 -9.60
CA ALA A 119 -1.22 -10.38 -10.57
C ALA A 119 -0.79 -11.85 -10.38
N ILE A 120 -0.46 -12.25 -9.14
CA ILE A 120 0.00 -13.62 -8.86
C ILE A 120 -1.14 -14.61 -9.08
N ALA A 121 -2.37 -14.30 -8.66
CA ALA A 121 -3.53 -15.16 -8.91
C ALA A 121 -3.81 -15.29 -10.43
N ALA A 122 -3.74 -14.20 -11.19
CA ALA A 122 -3.88 -14.22 -12.64
C ALA A 122 -2.82 -15.09 -13.34
N SER A 123 -1.64 -15.26 -12.74
CA SER A 123 -0.59 -16.12 -13.31
C SER A 123 -0.97 -17.61 -13.33
N PHE A 124 -1.90 -18.07 -12.48
CA PHE A 124 -2.43 -19.44 -12.53
C PHE A 124 -3.43 -19.68 -13.69
N GLY A 125 -3.61 -18.71 -14.59
CA GLY A 125 -4.58 -18.78 -15.69
C GLY A 125 -5.94 -18.17 -15.35
N ALA A 126 -6.09 -17.59 -14.16
CA ALA A 126 -7.29 -16.85 -13.78
C ALA A 126 -7.43 -15.57 -14.63
N LYS A 127 -8.64 -15.30 -15.10
CA LYS A 127 -8.91 -14.12 -15.93
C LYS A 127 -8.83 -12.85 -15.08
N CYS A 128 -7.98 -11.92 -15.49
CA CYS A 128 -7.90 -10.58 -14.90
C CYS A 128 -8.81 -9.61 -15.66
N ILE A 129 -9.73 -8.96 -14.94
CA ILE A 129 -10.72 -8.04 -15.49
C ILE A 129 -10.44 -6.65 -14.91
N TRP A 130 -10.02 -5.73 -15.77
CA TRP A 130 -9.83 -4.33 -15.42
C TRP A 130 -11.16 -3.65 -15.12
N ASN A 131 -11.19 -2.87 -14.04
CA ASN A 131 -12.36 -2.09 -13.64
C ASN A 131 -11.94 -0.63 -13.47
N ASP A 132 -12.64 0.31 -14.11
CA ASP A 132 -12.36 1.75 -13.96
C ASP A 132 -12.90 2.33 -12.64
N GLN A 133 -13.60 1.52 -11.84
CA GLN A 133 -14.21 1.90 -10.56
C GLN A 133 -13.53 1.28 -9.34
N SER A 134 -12.71 0.24 -9.52
CA SER A 134 -12.05 -0.51 -8.44
C SER A 134 -10.74 -1.13 -8.91
N ASP A 135 -10.03 -1.82 -8.01
CA ASP A 135 -8.94 -2.69 -8.43
C ASP A 135 -9.44 -3.80 -9.38
N ALA A 136 -8.50 -4.35 -10.16
CA ALA A 136 -8.77 -5.42 -11.10
C ALA A 136 -9.34 -6.65 -10.39
N TRP A 137 -10.37 -7.23 -10.98
CA TRP A 137 -11.01 -8.43 -10.46
C TRP A 137 -10.39 -9.69 -11.08
N ILE A 138 -10.18 -10.72 -10.26
CA ILE A 138 -9.68 -12.02 -10.71
C ILE A 138 -10.84 -13.03 -10.65
N GLU A 139 -11.13 -13.66 -11.79
CA GLU A 139 -12.14 -14.71 -11.88
C GLU A 139 -11.65 -15.97 -11.14
N PRO A 140 -12.38 -16.45 -10.11
CA PRO A 140 -11.97 -17.62 -9.33
C PRO A 140 -11.88 -18.90 -10.18
N LEU A 141 -10.97 -19.80 -9.81
CA LEU A 141 -10.74 -21.09 -10.49
C LEU A 141 -11.31 -22.30 -9.72
N ILE A 142 -11.50 -22.19 -8.40
CA ILE A 142 -11.87 -23.33 -7.54
C ILE A 142 -13.36 -23.25 -7.13
N GLY A 143 -13.79 -22.10 -6.59
CA GLY A 143 -15.15 -21.88 -6.11
C GLY A 143 -15.58 -22.93 -5.07
N SER A 144 -16.76 -23.50 -5.29
CA SER A 144 -17.37 -24.50 -4.41
C SER A 144 -16.82 -25.92 -4.57
N ASN A 145 -15.81 -26.15 -5.42
CA ASN A 145 -15.16 -27.45 -5.58
C ASN A 145 -13.72 -27.44 -5.02
N PRO A 146 -13.52 -27.70 -3.72
CA PRO A 146 -12.19 -27.70 -3.10
C PRO A 146 -11.16 -28.58 -3.80
N LYS A 147 -11.57 -29.67 -4.46
CA LYS A 147 -10.64 -30.58 -5.14
C LYS A 147 -9.99 -29.98 -6.39
N ALA A 148 -10.56 -28.90 -6.95
CA ALA A 148 -9.96 -28.21 -8.09
C ALA A 148 -8.58 -27.59 -7.77
N VAL A 149 -8.20 -27.45 -6.48
CA VAL A 149 -6.84 -27.04 -6.11
C VAL A 149 -5.76 -27.94 -6.71
N TYR A 150 -6.05 -29.24 -6.88
CA TYR A 150 -5.08 -30.23 -7.36
C TYR A 150 -4.89 -30.19 -8.88
N ASP A 151 -5.74 -29.46 -9.61
CA ASP A 151 -5.61 -29.26 -11.05
C ASP A 151 -4.72 -28.05 -11.39
N LEU A 152 -4.36 -27.24 -10.39
CA LEU A 152 -3.54 -26.05 -10.56
C LEU A 152 -2.06 -26.43 -10.72
N ALA A 153 -1.42 -25.89 -11.74
CA ALA A 153 0.02 -25.99 -11.95
C ALA A 153 0.74 -24.75 -11.41
N LEU A 154 1.99 -24.93 -10.99
CA LEU A 154 2.87 -23.80 -10.66
C LEU A 154 3.07 -22.93 -11.92
N PRO A 155 2.80 -21.61 -11.86
CA PRO A 155 2.92 -20.74 -13.02
C PRO A 155 4.39 -20.47 -13.38
N ASP A 156 4.66 -20.27 -14.68
CA ASP A 156 5.96 -19.77 -15.14
C ASP A 156 6.11 -18.29 -14.70
N PRO A 157 7.15 -17.95 -13.91
CA PRO A 157 7.33 -16.59 -13.39
C PRO A 157 7.67 -15.55 -14.46
N HIS A 158 7.94 -15.98 -15.70
CA HIS A 158 8.25 -15.10 -16.83
C HIS A 158 7.12 -15.00 -17.85
N ARG A 159 6.28 -16.03 -17.97
CA ARG A 159 5.32 -16.16 -19.09
C ARG A 159 3.86 -16.26 -18.69
N SER A 160 3.55 -16.81 -17.51
CA SER A 160 2.16 -17.14 -17.18
C SER A 160 1.32 -15.91 -16.81
N GLY A 161 0.10 -15.85 -17.36
CA GLY A 161 -0.89 -14.81 -17.07
C GLY A 161 -0.33 -13.39 -17.16
N MET A 162 -0.38 -12.65 -16.06
CA MET A 162 0.09 -11.26 -16.01
C MET A 162 1.62 -11.10 -15.91
N ASN A 163 2.38 -12.17 -15.69
CA ASN A 163 3.81 -12.06 -15.40
C ASN A 163 4.60 -11.46 -16.58
N GLU A 164 4.35 -11.95 -17.80
CA GLU A 164 5.02 -11.41 -19.00
C GLU A 164 4.71 -9.93 -19.21
N PHE A 165 3.44 -9.55 -19.04
CA PHE A 165 3.01 -8.16 -19.15
C PHE A 165 3.74 -7.26 -18.16
N ILE A 166 3.85 -7.68 -16.89
CA ILE A 166 4.54 -6.93 -15.83
C ILE A 166 6.03 -6.79 -16.15
N LEU A 167 6.70 -7.87 -16.58
CA LEU A 167 8.12 -7.83 -16.92
C LEU A 167 8.40 -6.94 -18.13
N ARG A 168 7.53 -6.96 -19.15
CA ARG A 168 7.62 -6.05 -20.30
C ARG A 168 7.38 -4.59 -19.90
N ARG A 169 6.45 -4.35 -18.98
CA ARG A 169 6.21 -3.00 -18.43
C ARG A 169 7.42 -2.50 -17.64
N ILE A 170 8.04 -3.34 -16.82
CA ILE A 170 9.29 -3.03 -16.12
C ILE A 170 10.38 -2.64 -17.12
N ALA A 171 10.59 -3.46 -18.16
CA ALA A 171 11.58 -3.20 -19.21
C ALA A 171 11.33 -1.85 -19.90
N TYR A 172 10.09 -1.55 -20.26
CA TYR A 172 9.73 -0.26 -20.84
C TYR A 172 10.04 0.91 -19.90
N MET A 173 9.63 0.84 -18.63
CA MET A 173 9.81 1.96 -17.69
C MET A 173 11.29 2.29 -17.49
N GLN A 174 12.15 1.28 -17.28
CA GLN A 174 13.58 1.50 -17.09
C GLN A 174 14.34 1.92 -18.37
N GLU A 175 13.76 1.74 -19.56
CA GLU A 175 14.32 2.27 -20.81
C GLU A 175 14.01 3.77 -20.99
N HIS A 176 13.02 4.28 -20.27
CA HIS A 176 12.49 5.63 -20.45
C HIS A 176 12.70 6.55 -19.23
N THR A 177 13.29 6.05 -18.14
CA THR A 177 13.71 6.85 -16.99
C THR A 177 14.82 6.18 -16.19
N GLU A 178 15.63 7.00 -15.52
CA GLU A 178 16.68 6.56 -14.60
C GLU A 178 16.20 6.46 -13.14
N LEU A 179 14.95 6.85 -12.88
CA LEU A 179 14.35 6.77 -11.55
C LEU A 179 14.28 5.30 -11.06
N PRO A 180 14.52 5.05 -9.76
CA PRO A 180 14.34 3.73 -9.18
C PRO A 180 12.94 3.16 -9.42
N LEU A 181 12.83 1.85 -9.61
CA LEU A 181 11.57 1.16 -9.90
C LEU A 181 11.20 0.18 -8.77
N GLN A 182 9.90 0.06 -8.52
CA GLN A 182 9.32 -0.94 -7.62
C GLN A 182 8.78 -2.15 -8.39
N PRO A 183 8.69 -3.35 -7.77
CA PRO A 183 7.93 -4.46 -8.34
C PRO A 183 6.42 -4.16 -8.39
N CYS A 184 5.63 -5.08 -8.93
CA CYS A 184 4.17 -5.06 -8.75
C CYS A 184 3.78 -5.19 -7.28
N ASN A 185 2.53 -4.85 -6.97
CA ASN A 185 2.00 -5.15 -5.64
C ASN A 185 2.02 -6.66 -5.39
N ILE A 186 2.45 -7.05 -4.20
CA ILE A 186 2.67 -8.45 -3.80
C ILE A 186 1.58 -8.80 -2.79
N ALA A 187 0.64 -9.65 -3.19
CA ALA A 187 -0.31 -10.25 -2.27
C ALA A 187 0.37 -11.36 -1.45
N SER A 188 -0.04 -11.54 -0.20
CA SER A 188 0.36 -12.69 0.59
C SER A 188 -0.11 -14.00 -0.07
N PRO A 189 0.48 -15.15 0.28
CA PRO A 189 -0.01 -16.45 -0.16
C PRO A 189 -1.49 -16.65 0.18
N LEU A 190 -1.92 -16.18 1.35
CA LEU A 190 -3.29 -16.26 1.85
C LEU A 190 -4.27 -15.40 1.02
N THR A 191 -3.93 -14.15 0.75
CA THR A 191 -4.74 -13.27 -0.10
C THR A 191 -4.79 -13.80 -1.53
N THR A 192 -3.67 -14.28 -2.07
CA THR A 192 -3.62 -14.90 -3.41
C THR A 192 -4.53 -16.12 -3.48
N ALA A 193 -4.49 -17.00 -2.48
CA ALA A 193 -5.35 -18.16 -2.38
C ALA A 193 -6.84 -17.77 -2.35
N SER A 194 -7.20 -16.70 -1.64
CA SER A 194 -8.59 -16.21 -1.60
C SER A 194 -9.11 -15.75 -2.96
N TYR A 195 -8.26 -15.19 -3.83
CA TYR A 195 -8.64 -14.84 -5.20
C TYR A 195 -8.86 -16.07 -6.08
N LEU A 196 -7.92 -17.03 -6.04
CA LEU A 196 -8.02 -18.26 -6.80
C LEU A 196 -9.22 -19.10 -6.38
N TRP A 197 -9.52 -19.09 -5.08
CA TRP A 197 -10.60 -19.88 -4.53
C TRP A 197 -11.97 -19.23 -4.75
N GLY A 198 -12.05 -17.92 -4.65
CA GLY A 198 -13.33 -17.22 -4.50
C GLY A 198 -13.60 -16.99 -3.02
N TYR A 199 -13.72 -15.72 -2.65
CA TYR A 199 -13.56 -15.27 -1.26
C TYR A 199 -14.49 -15.96 -0.27
N SER A 200 -15.79 -16.06 -0.58
CA SER A 200 -16.77 -16.66 0.33
C SER A 200 -16.53 -18.15 0.56
N ASP A 201 -16.28 -18.91 -0.50
CA ASP A 201 -16.00 -20.35 -0.42
C ASP A 201 -14.66 -20.60 0.28
N PHE A 202 -13.68 -19.72 0.07
CA PHE A 202 -12.38 -19.80 0.75
C PHE A 202 -12.50 -19.72 2.27
N LEU A 203 -13.34 -18.81 2.79
CA LEU A 203 -13.53 -18.66 4.22
C LEU A 203 -14.14 -19.92 4.86
N ALA A 204 -15.03 -20.61 4.17
CA ALA A 204 -15.55 -21.91 4.60
C ALA A 204 -14.48 -23.00 4.52
N ALA A 205 -13.69 -23.02 3.44
CA ALA A 205 -12.64 -24.01 3.21
C ALA A 205 -11.52 -23.97 4.27
N LEU A 206 -11.23 -22.82 4.87
CA LEU A 206 -10.29 -22.71 6.01
C LEU A 206 -10.68 -23.63 7.18
N VAL A 207 -11.96 -23.94 7.33
CA VAL A 207 -12.49 -24.81 8.39
C VAL A 207 -12.75 -26.22 7.86
N GLU A 208 -13.37 -26.33 6.69
CA GLU A 208 -13.91 -27.59 6.17
C GLU A 208 -12.88 -28.41 5.36
N HIS A 209 -11.90 -27.73 4.76
CA HIS A 209 -10.95 -28.30 3.80
C HIS A 209 -9.50 -27.81 4.02
N PRO A 210 -8.95 -27.92 5.25
CA PRO A 210 -7.64 -27.37 5.58
C PRO A 210 -6.49 -27.99 4.77
N ALA A 211 -6.61 -29.26 4.37
CA ALA A 211 -5.60 -29.92 3.55
C ALA A 211 -5.50 -29.32 2.15
N GLU A 212 -6.64 -29.09 1.50
CA GLU A 212 -6.73 -28.41 0.19
C GLU A 212 -6.24 -26.97 0.27
N VAL A 213 -6.58 -26.26 1.36
CA VAL A 213 -6.07 -24.90 1.61
C VAL A 213 -4.54 -24.90 1.74
N HIS A 214 -3.96 -25.81 2.53
CA HIS A 214 -2.51 -25.92 2.65
C HIS A 214 -1.84 -26.23 1.31
N HIS A 215 -2.41 -27.13 0.51
CA HIS A 215 -1.90 -27.42 -0.83
C HIS A 215 -1.87 -26.16 -1.72
N LEU A 216 -2.95 -25.38 -1.73
CA LEU A 216 -3.01 -24.12 -2.47
C LEU A 216 -2.00 -23.09 -1.95
N LEU A 217 -1.87 -22.95 -0.63
CA LEU A 217 -0.93 -22.00 -0.01
C LEU A 217 0.53 -22.35 -0.29
N GLU A 218 0.88 -23.63 -0.38
CA GLU A 218 2.21 -24.06 -0.83
C GLU A 218 2.48 -23.62 -2.28
N LEU A 219 1.51 -23.77 -3.17
CA LEU A 219 1.61 -23.33 -4.56
C LEU A 219 1.71 -21.81 -4.68
N THR A 220 0.83 -21.05 -4.01
CA THR A 220 0.86 -19.59 -4.07
C THR A 220 2.12 -19.02 -3.42
N THR A 221 2.63 -19.64 -2.35
CA THR A 221 3.91 -19.25 -1.73
C THR A 221 5.07 -19.42 -2.71
N ARG A 222 5.16 -20.58 -3.39
CA ARG A 222 6.21 -20.81 -4.40
C ARG A 222 6.08 -19.83 -5.57
N ALA A 223 4.88 -19.64 -6.10
CA ALA A 223 4.62 -18.69 -7.19
C ALA A 223 5.02 -17.26 -6.82
N THR A 224 4.69 -16.81 -5.61
CA THR A 224 5.10 -15.50 -5.09
C THR A 224 6.61 -15.38 -5.03
N ILE A 225 7.31 -16.37 -4.47
CA ILE A 225 8.78 -16.34 -4.37
C ILE A 225 9.42 -16.25 -5.76
N ASP A 226 9.01 -17.13 -6.68
CA ASP A 226 9.58 -17.20 -8.02
C ASP A 226 9.33 -15.92 -8.82
N PHE A 227 8.13 -15.34 -8.70
CA PHE A 227 7.80 -14.12 -9.42
C PHE A 227 8.47 -12.87 -8.84
N VAL A 228 8.57 -12.75 -7.51
CA VAL A 228 9.32 -11.65 -6.88
C VAL A 228 10.80 -11.73 -7.27
N ARG A 229 11.41 -12.93 -7.25
CA ARG A 229 12.79 -13.14 -7.74
C ARG A 229 12.93 -12.78 -9.22
N ALA A 230 11.96 -13.12 -10.06
CA ALA A 230 12.00 -12.76 -11.47
C ALA A 230 12.01 -11.24 -11.68
N GLN A 231 11.18 -10.50 -10.94
CA GLN A 231 11.17 -9.04 -10.96
C GLN A 231 12.49 -8.45 -10.44
N MET A 232 13.01 -8.95 -9.31
CA MET A 232 14.30 -8.51 -8.75
C MET A 232 15.46 -8.66 -9.74
N ARG A 233 15.48 -9.74 -10.51
CA ARG A 233 16.55 -9.98 -11.50
C ARG A 233 16.52 -9.01 -12.68
N VAL A 234 15.35 -8.50 -13.05
CA VAL A 234 15.20 -7.62 -14.23
C VAL A 234 15.25 -6.13 -13.89
N ILE A 235 14.87 -5.74 -12.67
CA ILE A 235 14.87 -4.34 -12.24
C ILE A 235 16.32 -3.90 -11.96
N LYS A 236 16.85 -3.01 -12.81
CA LYS A 236 18.24 -2.51 -12.69
C LYS A 236 18.47 -1.63 -11.47
N ASN A 237 17.52 -0.73 -11.19
CA ASN A 237 17.58 0.23 -10.09
C ASN A 237 16.41 -0.03 -9.14
N LEU A 238 16.52 -1.08 -8.32
CA LEU A 238 15.43 -1.52 -7.44
C LEU A 238 15.27 -0.56 -6.27
N TRP A 239 14.07 0.01 -6.14
CA TRP A 239 13.73 0.95 -5.09
C TRP A 239 13.52 0.28 -3.72
N ALA A 240 12.58 -0.67 -3.67
CA ALA A 240 12.19 -1.45 -2.50
C ALA A 240 11.39 -2.66 -2.99
N LEU A 241 11.30 -3.72 -2.18
CA LEU A 241 10.37 -4.84 -2.41
C LEU A 241 8.97 -4.51 -1.86
N SER A 242 8.42 -3.40 -2.33
CA SER A 242 7.13 -2.85 -1.90
C SER A 242 6.52 -2.04 -3.03
N HIS A 243 5.19 -1.87 -3.01
CA HIS A 243 4.48 -0.95 -3.90
C HIS A 243 4.13 0.40 -3.21
N GLU A 244 4.50 0.54 -1.93
CA GLU A 244 4.26 1.75 -1.14
C GLU A 244 5.30 2.83 -1.42
N ASP A 245 4.98 4.10 -1.17
CA ASP A 245 5.90 5.22 -1.42
C ASP A 245 7.08 5.31 -0.45
N TRP A 246 7.04 4.54 0.65
CA TRP A 246 8.15 4.47 1.59
C TRP A 246 9.37 3.80 0.98
N TYR A 247 10.55 4.41 1.18
CA TYR A 247 11.79 3.67 1.00
C TYR A 247 11.91 2.62 2.10
N MET A 248 12.02 1.35 1.71
CA MET A 248 12.43 0.27 2.58
C MET A 248 13.64 -0.40 1.94
N PRO A 249 14.80 -0.41 2.61
CA PRO A 249 15.95 -1.13 2.08
C PRO A 249 15.62 -2.58 1.74
N THR A 250 16.12 -3.05 0.61
CA THR A 250 15.78 -4.38 0.06
C THR A 250 16.30 -5.52 0.92
N ASP A 251 17.31 -5.29 1.76
CA ASP A 251 17.83 -6.24 2.75
C ASP A 251 16.95 -6.37 4.00
N LEU A 252 15.98 -5.46 4.20
CA LEU A 252 15.05 -5.56 5.33
C LEU A 252 13.89 -6.50 5.06
N GLY A 253 13.49 -6.71 3.81
CA GLY A 253 12.43 -7.67 3.51
C GLY A 253 11.56 -7.37 2.31
N VAL A 254 10.48 -8.14 2.20
CA VAL A 254 9.38 -7.92 1.26
C VAL A 254 8.16 -7.35 1.98
N ARG A 255 7.43 -6.44 1.36
CA ARG A 255 6.13 -5.98 1.85
C ARG A 255 5.02 -6.71 1.11
N VAL A 256 4.10 -7.33 1.85
CA VAL A 256 2.94 -8.04 1.29
C VAL A 256 1.61 -7.49 1.80
N SER A 257 0.61 -7.44 0.93
CA SER A 257 -0.79 -7.20 1.33
C SER A 257 -1.47 -8.50 1.72
N ASP A 258 -1.99 -8.56 2.94
CA ASP A 258 -2.52 -9.78 3.56
C ASP A 258 -3.94 -9.56 4.12
N ASP A 259 -4.83 -9.01 3.29
CA ASP A 259 -6.15 -8.53 3.73
C ASP A 259 -7.10 -9.60 4.29
N VAL A 260 -6.91 -10.88 3.98
CA VAL A 260 -7.72 -11.97 4.58
C VAL A 260 -7.53 -12.03 6.10
N LEU A 261 -6.37 -11.60 6.62
CA LEU A 261 -6.07 -11.62 8.05
C LEU A 261 -7.09 -10.83 8.88
N ALA A 262 -7.72 -9.82 8.29
CA ALA A 262 -8.69 -8.96 8.97
C ALA A 262 -10.04 -9.64 9.24
N VAL A 263 -10.35 -10.76 8.57
CA VAL A 263 -11.67 -11.42 8.67
C VAL A 263 -11.62 -12.86 9.20
N ILE A 264 -10.46 -13.30 9.70
CA ILE A 264 -10.29 -14.66 10.23
C ILE A 264 -9.80 -14.65 11.67
N SER A 265 -10.01 -15.77 12.38
CA SER A 265 -9.55 -15.90 13.77
C SER A 265 -8.02 -15.88 13.87
N ARG A 266 -7.48 -15.51 15.04
CA ARG A 266 -6.05 -15.67 15.36
C ARG A 266 -5.54 -17.09 15.12
N LYS A 267 -6.36 -18.11 15.42
CA LYS A 267 -5.99 -19.51 15.21
C LYS A 267 -5.76 -19.79 13.72
N HIS A 268 -6.72 -19.41 12.87
CA HIS A 268 -6.60 -19.61 11.42
C HIS A 268 -5.48 -18.76 10.82
N TYR A 269 -5.27 -17.53 11.31
CA TYR A 269 -4.16 -16.72 10.81
C TYR A 269 -2.80 -17.29 11.19
N ARG A 270 -2.62 -17.90 12.37
CA ARG A 270 -1.38 -18.62 12.70
C ARG A 270 -1.11 -19.76 11.72
N GLU A 271 -2.14 -20.55 11.43
CA GLU A 271 -2.05 -21.74 10.60
C GLU A 271 -1.83 -21.42 9.12
N PHE A 272 -2.60 -20.48 8.57
CA PHE A 272 -2.66 -20.22 7.12
C PHE A 272 -1.99 -18.92 6.69
N GLY A 273 -1.70 -18.00 7.62
CA GLY A 273 -1.02 -16.73 7.36
C GLY A 273 0.42 -16.75 7.85
N VAL A 274 0.62 -16.75 9.17
CA VAL A 274 1.93 -16.68 9.83
C VAL A 274 2.88 -17.74 9.30
N HIS A 275 2.42 -19.00 9.17
CA HIS A 275 3.25 -20.08 8.63
C HIS A 275 3.87 -19.75 7.26
N TYR A 276 3.06 -19.31 6.30
CA TYR A 276 3.52 -19.03 4.94
C TYR A 276 4.23 -17.68 4.83
N ASN A 277 3.84 -16.70 5.63
CA ASN A 277 4.56 -15.42 5.74
C ASN A 277 5.97 -15.62 6.32
N ASN A 278 6.19 -16.59 7.22
CA ASN A 278 7.54 -16.94 7.69
C ASN A 278 8.43 -17.49 6.56
N ILE A 279 7.86 -18.24 5.60
CA ILE A 279 8.61 -18.71 4.43
C ILE A 279 9.07 -17.52 3.58
N LEU A 280 8.18 -16.56 3.31
CA LEU A 280 8.53 -15.33 2.59
C LEU A 280 9.55 -14.48 3.36
N SER A 281 9.35 -14.31 4.66
CA SER A 281 10.26 -13.55 5.53
C SER A 281 11.68 -14.12 5.48
N LYS A 282 11.82 -15.45 5.59
CA LYS A 282 13.11 -16.12 5.50
C LYS A 282 13.74 -15.97 4.12
N GLU A 283 12.94 -16.07 3.06
CA GLU A 283 13.41 -15.94 1.68
C GLU A 283 13.94 -14.54 1.37
N PHE A 284 13.27 -13.49 1.85
CA PHE A 284 13.59 -12.10 1.50
C PHE A 284 14.32 -11.31 2.59
N GLY A 285 14.74 -11.96 3.69
CA GLY A 285 15.50 -11.29 4.77
C GLY A 285 14.66 -10.46 5.74
N GLY A 286 13.33 -10.63 5.67
CA GLY A 286 12.32 -10.06 6.56
C GLY A 286 11.01 -9.82 5.83
N ILE A 287 10.01 -9.32 6.56
CA ILE A 287 8.69 -9.05 5.98
C ILE A 287 7.98 -7.85 6.61
N VAL A 288 7.22 -7.13 5.80
CA VAL A 288 6.23 -6.14 6.24
C VAL A 288 4.85 -6.66 5.88
N ILE A 289 3.96 -6.72 6.86
CA ILE A 289 2.58 -7.16 6.67
C ILE A 289 1.68 -5.93 6.55
N HIS A 290 0.92 -5.87 5.47
CA HIS A 290 -0.10 -4.86 5.28
C HIS A 290 -1.52 -5.42 5.40
N SER A 291 -2.41 -4.64 5.98
CA SER A 291 -3.84 -4.77 5.71
C SER A 291 -4.59 -3.44 5.79
N CYS A 292 -5.59 -3.28 4.93
CA CYS A 292 -6.52 -2.14 4.96
C CYS A 292 -7.62 -2.27 6.02
N GLY A 293 -7.79 -3.44 6.65
CA GLY A 293 -8.87 -3.72 7.59
C GLY A 293 -8.61 -3.25 9.04
N ASN A 294 -9.59 -3.51 9.90
CA ASN A 294 -9.40 -3.43 11.35
C ASN A 294 -8.64 -4.68 11.83
N ILE A 295 -7.37 -4.51 12.17
CA ILE A 295 -6.43 -5.58 12.48
C ILE A 295 -5.80 -5.48 13.87
N ALA A 296 -6.22 -4.51 14.71
CA ALA A 296 -5.70 -4.34 16.06
C ALA A 296 -5.71 -5.65 16.88
N TYR A 297 -6.75 -6.48 16.71
CA TYR A 297 -6.88 -7.78 17.35
C TYR A 297 -5.90 -8.85 16.83
N GLN A 298 -5.42 -8.70 15.59
CA GLN A 298 -4.45 -9.60 14.96
C GLN A 298 -3.00 -9.22 15.23
N VAL A 299 -2.71 -7.99 15.64
CA VAL A 299 -1.35 -7.53 15.92
C VAL A 299 -0.54 -8.50 16.79
N PRO A 300 -1.06 -9.04 17.91
CA PRO A 300 -0.30 -10.01 18.70
C PRO A 300 0.13 -11.26 17.90
N THR A 301 -0.67 -11.68 16.93
CA THR A 301 -0.40 -12.83 16.06
C THR A 301 0.53 -12.45 14.91
N ILE A 302 0.41 -11.24 14.34
CA ILE A 302 1.36 -10.72 13.34
C ILE A 302 2.77 -10.64 13.94
N LEU A 303 2.89 -10.23 15.22
CA LEU A 303 4.17 -10.19 15.94
C LEU A 303 4.83 -11.57 16.14
N GLU A 304 4.12 -12.68 15.90
CA GLU A 304 4.70 -14.03 15.92
C GLU A 304 5.46 -14.35 14.63
N ILE A 305 5.33 -13.53 13.57
CA ILE A 305 6.06 -13.69 12.32
C ILE A 305 7.55 -13.43 12.57
N GLU A 306 8.37 -14.40 12.20
CA GLU A 306 9.81 -14.33 12.32
C GLU A 306 10.34 -13.21 11.44
N ASN A 307 11.23 -12.37 12.00
CA ASN A 307 11.88 -11.28 11.27
C ASN A 307 10.89 -10.27 10.63
N LEU A 308 9.75 -10.06 11.28
CA LEU A 308 8.83 -8.96 10.98
C LEU A 308 9.55 -7.61 11.12
N ARG A 309 9.45 -6.75 10.10
CA ARG A 309 10.04 -5.41 10.08
C ARG A 309 9.07 -4.29 10.38
N ALA A 310 7.84 -4.42 9.89
CA ALA A 310 6.80 -3.44 10.13
C ALA A 310 5.40 -4.03 9.96
N ILE A 311 4.43 -3.33 10.52
CA ILE A 311 3.01 -3.50 10.22
C ILE A 311 2.55 -2.24 9.49
N ASP A 312 2.07 -2.41 8.27
CA ASP A 312 1.52 -1.36 7.41
C ASP A 312 -0.01 -1.41 7.49
N LEU A 313 -0.65 -0.31 7.87
CA LEU A 313 -2.09 -0.32 8.15
C LEU A 313 -2.80 1.00 7.84
N ALA A 314 -4.08 0.87 7.54
CA ALA A 314 -5.01 1.97 7.46
C ALA A 314 -5.47 2.37 8.88
N LEU A 315 -4.84 3.41 9.42
CA LEU A 315 -5.00 3.83 10.81
C LEU A 315 -6.46 4.16 11.19
N PRO A 316 -7.26 4.86 10.36
CA PRO A 316 -8.59 5.30 10.76
C PRO A 316 -9.60 4.17 11.00
N HIS A 317 -9.34 2.96 10.49
CA HIS A 317 -10.20 1.77 10.64
C HIS A 317 -9.88 0.95 11.89
N ASN A 318 -8.87 1.33 12.66
CA ASN A 318 -8.37 0.58 13.81
C ASN A 318 -8.65 1.31 15.14
N ASP A 319 -8.81 0.52 16.22
CA ASP A 319 -8.78 1.07 17.58
C ASP A 319 -7.34 1.48 17.92
N LEU A 320 -7.10 2.78 18.05
CA LEU A 320 -5.76 3.34 18.23
C LEU A 320 -5.13 2.93 19.57
N VAL A 321 -5.92 2.80 20.63
CA VAL A 321 -5.41 2.47 21.97
C VAL A 321 -4.99 1.00 21.99
N ALA A 322 -5.87 0.11 21.49
CA ALA A 322 -5.54 -1.31 21.38
C ALA A 322 -4.33 -1.55 20.45
N LEU A 323 -4.26 -0.84 19.32
CA LEU A 323 -3.13 -0.92 18.40
C LEU A 323 -1.83 -0.46 19.06
N LYS A 324 -1.87 0.67 19.77
CA LYS A 324 -0.72 1.20 20.52
C LYS A 324 -0.23 0.22 21.58
N ASP A 325 -1.12 -0.31 22.41
CA ASP A 325 -0.75 -1.27 23.47
C ASP A 325 -0.17 -2.57 22.90
N ALA A 326 -0.67 -2.98 21.73
CA ALA A 326 -0.22 -4.18 21.06
C ALA A 326 1.15 -4.01 20.37
N ALA A 327 1.41 -2.91 19.64
CA ALA A 327 2.56 -2.80 18.73
C ALA A 327 3.57 -1.68 19.02
N ALA A 328 3.19 -0.60 19.70
CA ALA A 328 4.06 0.59 19.79
C ALA A 328 5.44 0.25 20.38
N GLY A 329 6.50 0.63 19.67
CA GLY A 329 7.89 0.37 20.05
C GLY A 329 8.35 -1.10 19.97
N LYS A 330 7.49 -2.04 19.58
CA LYS A 330 7.82 -3.48 19.40
C LYS A 330 8.16 -3.82 17.96
N THR A 331 7.56 -3.12 17.01
CA THR A 331 7.80 -3.23 15.56
C THR A 331 7.55 -1.87 14.92
N ALA A 332 8.05 -1.63 13.71
CA ALA A 332 7.73 -0.39 13.03
C ALA A 332 6.27 -0.38 12.58
N LEU A 333 5.63 0.79 12.61
CA LEU A 333 4.24 0.99 12.22
C LEU A 333 4.19 1.99 11.07
N THR A 334 3.82 1.50 9.90
CA THR A 334 3.55 2.32 8.71
C THR A 334 2.07 2.65 8.71
N MET A 335 1.70 3.85 9.15
CA MET A 335 0.32 4.21 9.40
C MET A 335 -0.18 5.19 8.34
N ARG A 336 -1.12 4.74 7.51
CA ARG A 336 -1.77 5.59 6.50
C ARG A 336 -3.13 6.10 6.97
N TYR A 337 -3.48 7.32 6.58
CA TYR A 337 -4.84 7.85 6.67
C TYR A 337 -5.15 8.70 5.43
N TRP A 338 -5.85 8.07 4.48
CA TRP A 338 -6.26 8.64 3.20
C TRP A 338 -7.60 9.34 3.31
N ILE A 339 -7.94 10.16 2.30
CA ILE A 339 -9.22 10.89 2.28
C ILE A 339 -10.40 9.91 2.27
N GLN A 340 -10.25 8.76 1.59
CA GLN A 340 -11.27 7.72 1.48
C GLN A 340 -11.54 7.00 2.81
N ASP A 341 -10.59 7.00 3.75
CA ASP A 341 -10.79 6.35 5.05
C ASP A 341 -11.81 7.10 5.92
N TRP A 342 -12.25 8.29 5.49
CA TRP A 342 -13.22 9.14 6.17
C TRP A 342 -14.57 9.21 5.45
N GLU A 343 -14.87 8.38 4.45
CA GLU A 343 -16.12 8.51 3.66
C GLU A 343 -17.42 8.57 4.50
N ASN A 344 -17.43 7.95 5.68
CA ASN A 344 -18.58 7.91 6.58
C ASN A 344 -18.53 8.94 7.73
N ARG A 345 -17.53 9.84 7.78
CA ARG A 345 -17.38 10.85 8.84
C ARG A 345 -16.60 12.08 8.36
N ALA A 346 -16.59 13.16 9.14
CA ALA A 346 -15.74 14.29 8.78
C ALA A 346 -14.26 13.89 8.89
N MET A 347 -13.46 14.21 7.86
CA MET A 347 -12.00 14.12 7.96
C MET A 347 -11.53 15.10 9.03
N PRO A 348 -10.66 14.66 9.97
CA PRO A 348 -10.15 15.54 11.01
C PRO A 348 -9.20 16.59 10.42
N ASP A 349 -8.87 17.60 11.22
CA ASP A 349 -7.69 18.41 10.94
C ASP A 349 -6.45 17.52 10.99
N LEU A 350 -5.77 17.35 9.85
CA LEU A 350 -4.68 16.40 9.71
C LEU A 350 -3.48 16.75 10.58
N GLU A 351 -3.24 18.03 10.86
CA GLU A 351 -2.14 18.45 11.73
C GLU A 351 -2.41 18.02 13.18
N GLN A 352 -3.59 18.35 13.70
CA GLN A 352 -4.00 17.95 15.05
C GLN A 352 -4.09 16.43 15.21
N TYR A 353 -4.63 15.74 14.20
CA TYR A 353 -4.72 14.27 14.22
C TYR A 353 -3.32 13.64 14.23
N THR A 354 -2.38 14.18 13.46
CA THR A 354 -0.99 13.72 13.45
C THR A 354 -0.33 13.92 14.82
N ASP A 355 -0.52 15.08 15.47
CA ASP A 355 0.00 15.32 16.83
C ASP A 355 -0.57 14.31 17.84
N GLN A 356 -1.88 14.02 17.79
CA GLN A 356 -2.52 13.02 18.66
C GLN A 356 -1.94 11.61 18.45
N VAL A 357 -1.69 11.21 17.20
CA VAL A 357 -1.07 9.92 16.89
C VAL A 357 0.35 9.86 17.47
N VAL A 358 1.16 10.90 17.28
CA VAL A 358 2.52 10.93 17.82
C VAL A 358 2.52 10.94 19.36
N GLU A 359 1.61 11.66 19.99
CA GLU A 359 1.45 11.68 21.46
C GLU A 359 1.08 10.29 22.01
N LEU A 360 0.17 9.59 21.33
CA LEU A 360 -0.31 8.28 21.76
C LEU A 360 0.74 7.18 21.57
N PHE A 361 1.37 7.12 20.39
CA PHE A 361 2.29 6.04 20.02
C PHE A 361 3.75 6.31 20.43
N GLY A 362 4.10 7.57 20.71
CA GLY A 362 5.48 8.02 20.79
C GLY A 362 6.15 8.11 19.42
N THR A 363 7.44 8.44 19.39
CA THR A 363 8.18 8.67 18.14
C THR A 363 8.95 7.46 17.62
N ARG A 364 9.13 6.43 18.46
CA ARG A 364 9.96 5.27 18.13
C ARG A 364 9.23 4.33 17.17
N GLY A 365 9.76 4.19 15.96
CA GLY A 365 9.30 3.18 15.01
C GLY A 365 7.99 3.52 14.30
N ILE A 366 7.54 4.77 14.28
CA ILE A 366 6.31 5.14 13.56
C ILE A 366 6.66 5.89 12.26
N LEU A 367 5.92 5.61 11.18
CA LEU A 367 5.95 6.31 9.91
C LEU A 367 4.52 6.73 9.57
N LEU A 368 4.29 8.00 9.24
CA LEU A 368 2.94 8.52 9.01
C LEU A 368 2.76 8.96 7.56
N GLN A 369 1.75 8.40 6.90
CA GLN A 369 1.42 8.72 5.52
C GLN A 369 0.01 9.29 5.44
N MET A 370 -0.09 10.53 4.96
CA MET A 370 -1.36 11.25 4.90
C MET A 370 -1.63 11.77 3.50
N GLN A 371 -2.91 11.96 3.21
CA GLN A 371 -3.34 12.46 1.92
C GLN A 371 -4.09 13.78 2.06
N THR A 372 -3.74 14.75 1.21
CA THR A 372 -4.38 16.06 1.14
C THR A 372 -5.17 16.23 -0.16
N PRO A 373 -6.17 17.13 -0.22
CA PRO A 373 -6.98 17.30 -1.43
C PRO A 373 -6.20 17.79 -2.65
N SER A 374 -5.14 18.57 -2.45
CA SER A 374 -4.31 19.13 -3.52
C SER A 374 -2.83 19.19 -3.17
N LEU A 375 -1.99 19.44 -4.17
CA LEU A 375 -0.56 19.65 -3.98
C LEU A 375 -0.27 20.88 -3.12
N GLN A 376 -1.04 21.96 -3.27
CA GLN A 376 -0.84 23.16 -2.44
C GLN A 376 -1.14 22.85 -0.96
N ASP A 377 -2.18 22.06 -0.69
CA ASP A 377 -2.50 21.64 0.69
C ASP A 377 -1.38 20.76 1.27
N ALA A 378 -0.74 19.91 0.45
CA ALA A 378 0.40 19.09 0.88
C ALA A 378 1.62 19.96 1.23
N ILE A 379 1.93 20.94 0.38
CA ILE A 379 3.02 21.91 0.62
C ILE A 379 2.76 22.65 1.94
N ASP A 380 1.56 23.20 2.10
CA ASP A 380 1.22 23.99 3.28
C ASP A 380 1.24 23.14 4.57
N LEU A 381 0.72 21.92 4.53
CA LEU A 381 0.69 21.01 5.68
C LEU A 381 2.09 20.52 6.06
N SER A 382 2.88 20.07 5.10
CA SER A 382 4.26 19.60 5.35
C SER A 382 5.13 20.69 5.97
N ALA A 383 5.00 21.95 5.51
CA ALA A 383 5.73 23.09 6.06
C ALA A 383 5.38 23.37 7.54
N ARG A 384 4.16 23.04 8.00
CA ARG A 384 3.77 23.15 9.42
C ARG A 384 4.26 21.96 10.22
N LEU A 385 4.11 20.74 9.70
CA LEU A 385 4.50 19.52 10.38
C LEU A 385 6.01 19.44 10.65
N ILE A 386 6.85 19.88 9.70
CA ILE A 386 8.31 19.84 9.89
C ILE A 386 8.83 20.79 10.98
N GLN A 387 8.01 21.73 11.45
CA GLN A 387 8.35 22.62 12.57
C GLN A 387 8.12 21.99 13.94
N LYS A 388 7.36 20.89 13.99
CA LYS A 388 7.00 20.16 15.22
C LYS A 388 8.24 19.55 15.86
N SER A 389 8.28 19.48 17.18
CA SER A 389 9.44 18.97 17.93
C SER A 389 9.79 17.52 17.57
N TRP A 390 8.78 16.69 17.29
CA TRP A 390 8.93 15.29 16.93
C TRP A 390 9.40 15.07 15.47
N ALA A 391 9.39 16.10 14.63
CA ALA A 391 9.80 16.05 13.22
C ALA A 391 11.22 16.58 12.98
N ARG A 392 11.86 17.16 14.01
CA ARG A 392 13.18 17.78 13.88
C ARG A 392 14.27 16.70 13.83
N VAL A 393 15.12 16.82 12.82
CA VAL A 393 16.32 16.01 12.58
C VAL A 393 17.43 16.42 13.54
#